data_AF-A0A522DGQ2-F1
#
_entry.id   AF-A0A522DGQ2-F1
#
_cell.length_a   1.000
_cell.length_b   1.000
_cell.length_c   1.000
_cell.angle_alpha   90.00
_cell.angle_beta   90.00
_cell.angle_gamma   90.00
#
_symmetry.space_group_name_H-M   'P 1'
#
loop_
_entity.id
_entity.type
_entity.pdbx_description
1 polymer ?
#
loop_
_entity_poly.entity_id
_entity_poly.type
_entity_poly.pdbx_seq_one_letter_code
_entity_poly.pdbx_strand_id
1 'polypeptide(L)'
;MFENFLEFAHKTQLDAAFLTVVTPFPNTTLFHRLNKENRIITYDWNKYDISTVVYKPKKMTVEQLQEGYYWMFREFHSTRNIFQRLYGHTPSYRINIGSNLAFKIFGGKAFPKQKNIERFKVREKTGMSAT
;
A
#
# COMPACT_ATOMS: atom_id res chain seq x y z
N MET A 1 9.74 5.19 2.13
CA MET A 1 8.63 5.01 3.11
C MET A 1 7.90 3.70 2.81
N PHE A 2 7.35 3.55 1.60
CA PHE A 2 6.65 2.33 1.18
C PHE A 2 7.56 1.10 1.17
N GLU A 3 8.82 1.28 0.80
CA GLU A 3 9.85 0.23 0.77
C GLU A 3 10.10 -0.34 2.16
N ASN A 4 10.17 0.53 3.17
CA ASN A 4 10.40 0.13 4.56
C ASN A 4 9.24 -0.72 5.10
N PHE A 5 8.00 -0.44 4.69
CA PHE A 5 6.86 -1.28 5.06
C PHE A 5 6.97 -2.68 4.43
N LEU A 6 7.33 -2.77 3.16
CA LEU A 6 7.53 -4.07 2.50
C LEU A 6 8.68 -4.84 3.17
N GLU A 7 9.82 -4.19 3.42
CA GLU A 7 10.95 -4.78 4.14
C GLU A 7 10.52 -5.32 5.52
N PHE A 8 9.74 -4.54 6.26
CA PHE A 8 9.17 -4.96 7.54
C PHE A 8 8.23 -6.16 7.38
N ALA A 9 7.30 -6.13 6.43
CA ALA A 9 6.35 -7.20 6.18
C ALA A 9 7.05 -8.51 5.78
N HIS A 10 8.15 -8.41 5.04
CA HIS A 10 9.01 -9.54 4.69
C HIS A 10 9.74 -10.10 5.90
N LYS A 11 10.42 -9.23 6.67
CA LYS A 11 11.19 -9.64 7.85
C LYS A 11 10.34 -10.27 8.94
N THR A 12 9.12 -9.77 9.12
CA THR A 12 8.19 -10.26 10.16
C THR A 12 7.25 -11.36 9.67
N GLN A 13 7.33 -11.73 8.39
CA GLN A 13 6.46 -12.75 7.78
C GLN A 13 4.97 -12.45 7.99
N LEU A 14 4.60 -11.20 7.76
CA LEU A 14 3.22 -10.75 7.96
C LEU A 14 2.27 -11.46 6.98
N ASP A 15 1.38 -12.30 7.52
CA ASP A 15 0.42 -13.12 6.76
C ASP A 15 -0.58 -12.29 5.95
N ALA A 16 -1.06 -11.19 6.55
CA ALA A 16 -2.08 -10.32 5.99
C ALA A 16 -1.93 -8.89 6.52
N ALA A 17 -2.30 -7.90 5.71
CA ALA A 17 -2.33 -6.50 6.11
C ALA A 17 -3.51 -5.77 5.46
N PHE A 18 -4.21 -4.97 6.25
CA PHE A 18 -5.17 -4.00 5.73
C PHE A 18 -4.43 -2.73 5.31
N LEU A 19 -4.13 -2.61 4.02
CA LEU A 19 -3.44 -1.45 3.46
C LEU A 19 -4.49 -0.43 3.00
N THR A 20 -4.42 0.78 3.54
CA THR A 20 -5.38 1.86 3.23
C THR A 20 -4.66 3.20 3.06
N VAL A 21 -5.29 4.09 2.31
CA VAL A 21 -4.97 5.53 2.33
C VAL A 21 -5.74 6.16 3.47
N VAL A 22 -5.10 7.07 4.21
CA VAL A 22 -5.76 7.81 5.28
C VAL A 22 -6.83 8.74 4.67
N THR A 23 -8.09 8.34 4.77
CA THR A 23 -9.23 9.12 4.27
C THR A 23 -9.78 10.03 5.37
N PRO A 24 -9.80 11.36 5.17
CA PRO A 24 -10.35 12.29 6.14
C PRO A 24 -11.87 12.35 6.06
N PHE A 25 -12.57 11.38 6.63
CA PHE A 25 -14.04 11.36 6.59
C PHE A 25 -14.67 12.63 7.16
N PRO A 26 -15.83 13.08 6.63
CA PRO A 26 -16.49 14.28 7.10
C PRO A 26 -16.75 14.22 8.60
N ASN A 27 -16.66 15.39 9.23
CA ASN A 27 -16.81 15.59 10.68
C ASN A 27 -15.73 14.93 11.57
N THR A 28 -14.70 14.29 11.00
CA THR A 28 -13.56 13.82 11.79
C THR A 28 -12.61 14.96 12.15
N THR A 29 -11.87 14.81 13.26
CA THR A 29 -10.80 15.76 13.65
C THR A 29 -9.78 15.95 12.52
N LEU A 30 -9.47 14.88 11.78
CA LEU A 30 -8.56 14.95 10.64
C LEU A 30 -9.13 15.82 9.52
N PHE A 31 -10.41 15.63 9.17
CA PHE A 31 -11.09 16.44 8.16
C PHE A 31 -11.10 17.92 8.54
N HIS A 32 -11.51 18.26 9.77
CA HIS A 32 -11.54 19.64 10.24
C HIS A 32 -10.17 20.31 10.15
N ARG A 33 -9.11 19.59 10.55
CA ARG A 33 -7.73 20.07 10.45
C ARG A 33 -7.29 20.28 9.01
N LEU A 34 -7.50 19.29 8.13
CA LEU A 34 -7.09 19.39 6.73
C LEU A 34 -7.90 20.44 5.96
N ASN A 35 -9.18 20.62 6.30
CA ASN A 35 -10.04 21.65 5.75
C ASN A 35 -9.53 23.05 6.15
N LYS A 36 -9.24 23.27 7.45
CA LYS A 36 -8.64 24.52 7.95
C LYS A 36 -7.28 24.81 7.30
N GLU A 37 -6.49 23.78 7.01
CA GLU A 37 -5.21 23.88 6.31
C GLU A 37 -5.36 24.06 4.78
N ASN A 38 -6.58 24.11 4.21
CA ASN A 38 -6.85 24.15 2.76
C ASN A 38 -6.20 22.99 1.98
N ARG A 39 -6.17 21.80 2.60
CA ARG A 39 -5.52 20.60 2.07
C ARG A 39 -6.50 19.55 1.55
N ILE A 40 -7.82 19.74 1.64
CA ILE A 40 -8.80 18.86 0.98
C ILE A 40 -8.79 19.15 -0.53
N ILE A 41 -8.73 18.09 -1.35
CA ILE A 41 -8.71 18.20 -2.82
C ILE A 41 -10.12 18.15 -3.39
N THR A 42 -11.01 17.36 -2.78
CA THR A 42 -12.37 17.13 -3.28
C THR A 42 -13.32 16.77 -2.14
N TYR A 43 -14.59 17.17 -2.28
CA TYR A 43 -15.71 16.79 -1.41
C TYR A 43 -16.64 15.78 -2.06
N ASP A 44 -16.24 15.20 -3.19
CA ASP A 44 -16.95 14.08 -3.82
C ASP A 44 -16.80 12.85 -2.93
N TRP A 45 -17.82 12.57 -2.12
CA TRP A 45 -17.82 11.49 -1.14
C TRP A 45 -17.67 10.10 -1.76
N ASN A 46 -17.95 9.94 -3.06
CA ASN A 46 -17.71 8.68 -3.77
C ASN A 46 -16.21 8.32 -3.83
N LYS A 47 -15.32 9.29 -3.64
CA LYS A 47 -13.86 9.09 -3.60
C LYS A 47 -13.33 8.82 -2.18
N TYR A 48 -14.18 8.78 -1.17
CA TYR A 48 -13.78 8.54 0.22
C TYR A 48 -13.81 7.04 0.51
N ASP A 49 -13.07 6.28 -0.31
CA ASP A 49 -13.13 4.82 -0.44
C ASP A 49 -11.94 4.09 0.22
N ILE A 50 -11.23 4.74 1.14
CA ILE A 50 -10.01 4.24 1.83
C ILE A 50 -8.84 3.85 0.91
N SER A 51 -8.91 4.19 -0.37
CA SER A 51 -7.89 3.86 -1.38
C SER A 51 -7.49 5.04 -2.26
N THR A 52 -8.34 6.07 -2.34
CA THR A 52 -8.14 7.29 -3.11
C THR A 52 -7.63 8.42 -2.23
N VAL A 53 -6.58 9.10 -2.67
CA VAL A 53 -6.01 10.28 -1.99
C VAL A 53 -6.87 11.51 -2.29
N VAL A 54 -7.62 11.95 -1.28
CA VAL A 54 -8.52 13.13 -1.37
C VAL A 54 -7.96 14.38 -0.67
N TYR A 55 -6.69 14.36 -0.26
CA TYR A 55 -6.02 15.47 0.42
C TYR A 55 -4.57 15.67 -0.03
N LYS A 56 -4.04 16.90 0.11
CA LYS A 56 -2.67 17.28 -0.22
C LYS A 56 -1.71 16.85 0.91
N PRO A 57 -0.78 15.89 0.72
CA PRO A 57 0.20 15.52 1.75
C PRO A 57 1.22 16.67 2.00
N LYS A 58 1.90 16.69 3.15
CA LYS A 58 2.93 17.72 3.44
C LYS A 58 4.32 17.40 2.86
N LYS A 59 4.65 16.11 2.69
CA LYS A 59 6.01 15.64 2.38
C LYS A 59 6.13 15.00 0.98
N MET A 60 5.04 14.93 0.23
CA MET A 60 4.98 14.32 -1.10
C MET A 60 3.78 14.87 -1.87
N THR A 61 3.80 14.73 -3.19
CA THR A 61 2.64 15.07 -4.03
C THR A 61 1.52 14.06 -3.85
N VAL A 62 0.32 14.44 -4.31
CA VAL A 62 -0.87 13.58 -4.28
C VAL A 62 -0.63 12.31 -5.10
N GLU A 63 -0.04 12.50 -6.28
CA GLU A 63 0.30 11.45 -7.23
C GLU A 63 1.35 10.51 -6.64
N GLN A 64 2.37 11.05 -5.97
CA GLN A 64 3.38 10.26 -5.27
C GLN A 64 2.77 9.34 -4.21
N LEU A 65 1.84 9.85 -3.40
CA LEU A 65 1.15 9.06 -2.39
C LEU A 65 0.27 7.98 -3.04
N GLN A 66 -0.50 8.35 -4.07
CA GLN A 66 -1.42 7.45 -4.75
C GLN A 66 -0.67 6.31 -5.46
N GLU A 67 0.37 6.64 -6.23
CA GLU A 67 1.20 5.65 -6.92
C GLU A 67 1.94 4.75 -5.95
N GLY A 68 2.50 5.30 -4.87
CA GLY A 68 3.20 4.53 -3.85
C GLY A 68 2.28 3.56 -3.12
N TYR A 69 1.04 3.98 -2.81
CA TYR A 69 0.02 3.10 -2.26
C TYR A 69 -0.30 1.94 -3.20
N TYR A 70 -0.58 2.22 -4.48
CA TYR A 70 -0.88 1.17 -5.46
C TYR A 70 0.31 0.22 -5.67
N TRP A 71 1.54 0.74 -5.70
CA TRP A 71 2.74 -0.06 -5.84
C TRP A 71 2.91 -0.99 -4.63
N MET A 72 2.85 -0.44 -3.42
CA MET A 72 2.93 -1.19 -2.17
C MET A 72 1.87 -2.30 -2.10
N PHE A 73 0.62 -1.99 -2.45
CA PHE A 73 -0.46 -2.99 -2.44
C PHE A 73 -0.15 -4.17 -3.38
N ARG A 74 0.32 -3.88 -4.59
CA ARG A 74 0.65 -4.91 -5.59
C ARG A 74 1.87 -5.73 -5.19
N GLU A 75 2.90 -5.11 -4.62
CA GLU A 75 4.08 -5.82 -4.14
C GLU A 75 3.73 -6.69 -2.93
N PHE A 76 2.97 -6.17 -1.96
CA PHE A 76 2.52 -6.96 -0.82
C PHE A 76 1.67 -8.17 -1.25
N HIS A 77 0.87 -8.08 -2.30
CA HIS A 77 0.08 -9.23 -2.79
C HIS A 77 0.72 -9.95 -3.98
N SER A 78 2.03 -9.77 -4.22
CA SER A 78 2.73 -10.48 -5.28
C SER A 78 2.94 -11.95 -4.91
N THR A 79 2.82 -12.86 -5.88
CA THR A 79 2.95 -14.31 -5.63
C THR A 79 4.29 -14.66 -5.00
N ARG A 80 5.39 -14.06 -5.47
CA ARG A 80 6.72 -14.23 -4.88
C ARG A 80 6.74 -13.84 -3.41
N ASN A 81 6.19 -12.67 -3.08
CA ASN A 81 6.23 -12.14 -1.72
C ASN A 81 5.31 -12.91 -0.78
N ILE A 82 4.17 -13.40 -1.28
CA ILE A 82 3.30 -14.34 -0.54
C ILE A 82 4.06 -15.62 -0.22
N PHE A 83 4.69 -16.27 -1.21
CA PHE A 83 5.46 -17.49 -0.99
C PHE A 83 6.62 -17.27 -0.02
N GLN A 84 7.38 -16.18 -0.15
CA GLN A 84 8.49 -15.86 0.75
C GLN A 84 8.08 -15.69 2.21
N ARG A 85 6.86 -15.20 2.48
CA ARG A 85 6.37 -15.00 3.85
C ARG A 85 5.69 -16.23 4.43
N LEU A 86 5.01 -17.03 3.60
CA LEU A 86 4.22 -18.18 4.04
C LEU A 86 4.98 -19.52 4.00
N TYR A 87 6.17 -19.59 3.39
CA TYR A 87 6.96 -20.82 3.36
C TYR A 87 7.53 -21.15 4.74
N GLY A 88 7.12 -22.30 5.30
CA GLY A 88 7.68 -22.85 6.54
C GLY A 88 6.89 -22.57 7.84
N HIS A 89 5.71 -21.93 7.77
CA HIS A 89 4.89 -21.61 8.95
C HIS A 89 3.48 -22.21 8.92
N THR A 90 2.95 -22.49 10.13
CA THR A 90 1.64 -23.04 10.60
C THR A 90 0.50 -23.43 9.61
N PRO A 91 -0.47 -24.30 10.01
CA PRO A 91 -1.48 -24.90 9.12
C PRO A 91 -2.41 -23.92 8.36
N SER A 92 -2.44 -22.64 8.73
CA SER A 92 -3.27 -21.58 8.16
C SER A 92 -2.88 -21.14 6.74
N TYR A 93 -1.74 -21.62 6.21
CA TYR A 93 -1.19 -21.16 4.91
C TYR A 93 -2.19 -21.31 3.75
N ARG A 94 -3.08 -22.31 3.77
CA ARG A 94 -4.10 -22.54 2.73
C ARG A 94 -5.12 -21.39 2.65
N ILE A 95 -5.54 -20.86 3.80
CA ILE A 95 -6.48 -19.72 3.89
C ILE A 95 -5.76 -18.45 3.45
N ASN A 96 -4.51 -18.24 3.89
CA ASN A 96 -3.73 -17.05 3.58
C ASN A 96 -3.32 -16.97 2.10
N ILE A 97 -2.94 -18.09 1.47
CA ILE A 97 -2.69 -18.12 0.02
C ILE A 97 -3.96 -17.81 -0.76
N GLY A 98 -5.11 -18.40 -0.37
CA GLY A 98 -6.40 -18.17 -1.03
C GLY A 98 -6.81 -16.69 -0.99
N SER A 99 -6.79 -16.07 0.19
CA SER A 99 -7.13 -14.65 0.36
C SER A 99 -6.15 -13.73 -0.35
N ASN A 100 -4.84 -13.97 -0.25
CA ASN A 100 -3.85 -13.14 -0.94
C ASN A 100 -3.94 -13.27 -2.48
N LEU A 101 -4.24 -14.46 -3.00
CA LEU A 101 -4.47 -14.66 -4.44
C LEU A 101 -5.76 -13.95 -4.90
N ALA A 102 -6.82 -13.98 -4.09
CA ALA A 102 -8.03 -13.21 -4.35
C ALA A 102 -7.70 -11.71 -4.42
N PHE A 103 -6.93 -11.16 -3.47
CA PHE A 103 -6.49 -9.76 -3.53
C PHE A 103 -5.62 -9.46 -4.75
N LYS A 104 -4.78 -10.40 -5.21
CA LYS A 104 -4.03 -10.23 -6.46
C LYS A 104 -4.94 -10.14 -7.69
N ILE A 105 -5.97 -10.98 -7.76
CA ILE A 105 -6.91 -11.04 -8.91
C ILE A 105 -7.88 -9.86 -8.90
N PHE A 106 -8.53 -9.60 -7.75
CA PHE A 106 -9.54 -8.56 -7.61
C PHE A 106 -8.91 -7.17 -7.38
N GLY A 107 -7.88 -7.09 -6.55
CA GLY A 107 -7.13 -5.85 -6.32
C GLY A 107 -6.24 -5.46 -7.51
N GLY A 108 -5.77 -6.41 -8.31
CA GLY A 108 -4.99 -6.11 -9.53
C GLY A 108 -5.78 -5.34 -10.60
N LYS A 109 -7.11 -5.46 -10.62
CA LYS A 109 -7.99 -4.64 -11.46
C LYS A 109 -8.32 -3.28 -10.82
N ALA A 110 -8.42 -3.22 -9.50
CA ALA A 110 -8.68 -2.00 -8.75
C ALA A 110 -7.47 -1.05 -8.67
N PHE A 111 -6.25 -1.59 -8.69
CA PHE A 111 -5.00 -0.83 -8.54
C PHE A 111 -4.14 -0.90 -9.81
N PRO A 112 -4.18 0.14 -10.66
CA PRO A 112 -3.50 0.13 -11.95
C PRO A 112 -1.98 0.04 -11.79
N LYS A 113 -1.29 -0.58 -12.75
CA LYS A 113 0.17 -0.60 -12.79
C LYS A 113 0.72 0.82 -12.90
N GLN A 114 1.71 1.13 -12.08
CA GLN A 114 2.35 2.44 -12.05
C GLN A 114 3.32 2.56 -13.23
N LYS A 115 3.42 3.76 -13.81
CA LYS A 115 4.30 4.00 -14.97
C LYS A 115 5.79 4.05 -14.57
N ASN A 116 6.10 4.54 -13.37
CA ASN A 116 7.47 4.76 -12.90
C ASN A 116 7.80 3.90 -11.67
N ILE A 117 7.78 2.58 -11.82
CA ILE A 117 8.02 1.64 -10.70
C ILE A 117 9.43 1.78 -10.10
N GLU A 118 10.43 2.11 -10.93
CA GLU A 118 11.83 2.30 -10.52
C GLU A 118 11.99 3.31 -9.37
N ARG A 119 11.11 4.32 -9.29
CA ARG A 119 11.14 5.36 -8.25
C ARG A 119 10.92 4.80 -6.84
N PHE A 120 10.31 3.62 -6.72
CA PHE A 120 10.02 2.92 -5.47
C PHE A 120 10.98 1.75 -5.22
N LYS A 121 11.79 1.35 -6.21
CA LYS A 121 12.73 0.22 -6.13
C LYS A 121 14.15 0.62 -5.72
N VAL A 122 14.35 1.89 -5.33
CA VAL A 122 15.66 2.55 -5.14
C VAL A 122 16.62 1.79 -4.21
N ARG A 123 16.14 0.84 -3.40
CA ARG A 123 16.93 0.11 -2.39
C ARG A 123 17.24 -1.36 -2.69
N GLU A 124 16.71 -1.98 -3.75
CA GLU A 124 16.98 -3.40 -4.04
C GLU A 124 18.41 -3.67 -4.57
N LYS A 125 19.13 -2.66 -5.08
CA LYS A 125 20.45 -2.86 -5.73
C LYS A 125 21.67 -2.76 -4.81
N THR A 126 21.51 -2.46 -3.52
CA THR A 126 22.63 -2.25 -2.58
C THR A 126 22.68 -3.26 -1.42
N GLY A 127 21.87 -4.32 -1.45
CA GLY A 127 21.75 -5.29 -0.35
C GLY A 127 22.14 -6.74 -0.67
N MET A 128 22.68 -7.03 -1.86
CA MET A 128 23.14 -8.38 -2.22
C MET A 128 24.60 -8.34 -2.69
N SER A 129 25.44 -7.73 -1.87
CA SER A 129 26.89 -7.90 -1.84
C SER A 129 27.38 -7.44 -0.48
N ALA A 130 27.33 -8.34 0.51
CA ALA A 130 28.21 -8.34 1.67
C ALA A 130 27.93 -9.60 2.51
N THR A 131 28.93 -10.48 2.46
CA THR A 131 29.28 -11.55 3.42
C THR A 131 28.49 -12.86 3.34
#